data_AF-A0A1R1S4D4-F1
#
_entry.id   AF-A0A1R1S4D4-F1
#
_cell.length_a   1.000
_cell.length_b   1.000
_cell.length_c   1.000
_cell.angle_alpha   90.00
_cell.angle_beta   90.00
_cell.angle_gamma   90.00
#
_symmetry.space_group_name_H-M   'P 1'
#
loop_
_entity.id
_entity.type
_entity.pdbx_description
1 polymer ?
#
loop_
_entity_poly.entity_id
_entity_poly.type
_entity_poly.pdbx_seq_one_letter_code
_entity_poly.pdbx_strand_id
1 'polypeptide(L)' 'MTGLYPDNRRVRPTGRMIFYHLGELTLRIGNVTDPPSVQITRGVQLHLLDLLDTDITQTRWPQT' A
#
# COMPACT_ATOMS: atom_id res chain seq x y z
N MET A 1 7.79 -11.70 -10.23
CA MET A 1 6.99 -11.01 -9.19
C MET A 1 5.54 -11.18 -9.57
N THR A 2 4.84 -12.01 -8.81
CA THR A 2 3.44 -12.38 -9.02
C THR A 2 2.79 -12.32 -7.66
N GLY A 3 1.80 -11.45 -7.48
CA GLY A 3 1.05 -11.35 -6.23
C GLY A 3 -0.42 -11.70 -6.41
N LEU A 4 -1.21 -11.40 -5.40
CA LEU A 4 -2.64 -11.68 -5.36
C LEU A 4 -3.45 -10.39 -5.51
N TYR A 5 -4.40 -10.41 -6.44
CA TYR A 5 -5.44 -9.37 -6.55
C TYR A 5 -6.68 -9.79 -5.75
N PRO A 6 -7.61 -8.85 -5.44
CA PRO A 6 -8.93 -9.21 -4.97
C PRO A 6 -9.51 -10.39 -5.77
N ASP A 7 -10.12 -11.33 -5.04
CA ASP A 7 -10.55 -12.66 -5.50
C ASP A 7 -9.44 -13.72 -5.65
N ASN A 8 -8.31 -13.56 -4.93
CA ASN A 8 -7.20 -14.53 -4.90
C ASN A 8 -6.59 -14.83 -6.27
N ARG A 9 -6.68 -13.89 -7.22
CA ARG A 9 -6.18 -14.07 -8.57
C ARG A 9 -4.69 -13.78 -8.60
N ARG A 10 -3.89 -14.73 -9.11
CA ARG A 10 -2.46 -14.52 -9.35
C ARG A 10 -2.24 -13.58 -10.53
N VAL A 11 -1.55 -12.49 -10.29
CA VAL A 11 -1.36 -11.40 -11.25
C VAL A 11 0.07 -10.87 -11.20
N ARG A 12 0.54 -10.36 -12.32
CA ARG A 12 1.72 -9.50 -12.32
C ARG A 12 1.27 -8.08 -11.94
N PRO A 13 1.80 -7.47 -10.86
CA PRO A 13 1.36 -6.15 -10.43
C PRO A 13 1.60 -5.10 -11.51
N THR A 14 0.64 -4.21 -11.68
CA THR A 14 0.77 -3.05 -12.56
C THR A 14 0.60 -1.77 -11.74
N GLY A 15 1.16 -0.66 -12.23
CA GLY A 15 0.97 0.64 -11.58
C GLY A 15 -0.50 0.98 -11.37
N ARG A 16 -1.37 0.66 -12.33
CA ARG A 16 -2.83 0.89 -12.21
C ARG A 16 -3.45 0.18 -11.02
N MET A 17 -3.05 -1.07 -10.75
CA MET A 17 -3.58 -1.85 -9.63
C MET A 17 -3.07 -1.32 -8.28
N ILE A 18 -1.82 -0.85 -8.23
CA ILE A 18 -1.27 -0.18 -7.05
C ILE A 18 -2.04 1.12 -6.78
N PHE A 19 -2.21 1.97 -7.81
CA PHE A 19 -2.95 3.23 -7.68
C PHE A 19 -4.42 3.05 -7.31
N TYR A 20 -5.06 1.95 -7.75
CA TYR A 20 -6.41 1.61 -7.32
C TYR A 20 -6.52 1.52 -5.79
N HIS A 21 -5.60 0.80 -5.14
CA HIS A 21 -5.58 0.69 -3.68
C HIS A 21 -5.09 1.97 -2.99
N LEU A 22 -4.16 2.72 -3.59
CA LEU A 22 -3.73 4.02 -3.06
C LEU A 22 -4.82 5.10 -3.16
N GLY A 23 -5.82 4.91 -4.03
CA GLY A 23 -7.00 5.80 -4.10
C GLY A 23 -7.86 5.79 -2.83
N GLU A 24 -7.71 4.77 -1.98
CA GLU A 24 -8.40 4.64 -0.69
C GLU A 24 -7.61 5.27 0.48
N LEU A 25 -6.46 5.89 0.21
CA LEU A 25 -5.70 6.61 1.22
C LEU A 25 -6.49 7.80 1.75
N THR A 26 -6.49 7.96 3.07
CA THR A 26 -7.16 9.08 3.73
C THR A 26 -6.13 10.14 4.08
N LEU A 27 -6.36 11.38 3.67
CA LEU A 27 -5.56 12.50 4.14
C LEU A 27 -6.01 12.87 5.55
N ARG A 28 -5.10 12.80 6.52
CA ARG A 28 -5.32 13.36 7.85
C ARG A 28 -4.79 14.78 7.87
N ILE A 29 -5.73 15.71 7.82
CA ILE A 29 -5.51 17.15 7.94
C ILE A 29 -5.50 17.48 9.43
N GLY A 30 -4.36 17.98 9.91
CA GLY A 30 -4.21 18.50 11.27
C GLY A 30 -4.57 19.98 11.34
N ASN A 31 -4.02 20.68 12.33
CA ASN A 31 -4.09 22.13 12.39
C ASN A 31 -3.29 22.78 11.25
N VAL A 32 -3.48 24.08 11.02
CA VAL A 32 -2.81 24.84 9.93
C VAL A 32 -1.29 24.71 9.94
N THR A 33 -0.69 24.50 11.12
CA THR A 33 0.75 24.34 11.30
C THR A 33 1.24 22.91 11.16
N ASP A 34 0.33 21.94 11.16
CA ASP A 34 0.70 20.53 11.12
C ASP A 34 1.00 20.11 9.67
N PRO A 35 2.07 19.34 9.45
CA PRO A 35 2.31 18.78 8.14
C PRO A 35 1.18 17.79 7.77
N PRO A 36 0.73 17.77 6.51
CA PRO A 36 -0.26 16.81 6.07
C PRO A 36 0.26 15.39 6.26
N SER A 37 -0.56 14.52 6.84
CA SER A 37 -0.22 13.11 7.02
C SER A 37 -1.15 12.24 6.19
N VAL A 38 -0.61 11.19 5.56
CA VAL A 38 -1.39 10.21 4.83
C VAL A 38 -1.66 9.03 5.74
N GLN A 39 -2.93 8.75 6.01
CA GLN A 39 -3.35 7.55 6.71
C GLN A 39 -3.51 6.41 5.73
N ILE A 40 -2.70 5.38 5.92
CA ILE A 40 -2.84 4.11 5.24
C ILE A 40 -3.72 3.22 6.11
N THR A 41 -4.94 2.93 5.66
CA THR A 41 -5.84 2.03 6.38
C THR A 41 -5.30 0.61 6.37
N ARG A 42 -5.71 -0.21 7.35
CA ARG A 42 -5.31 -1.62 7.41
C ARG A 42 -5.70 -2.40 6.14
N GLY A 43 -6.85 -2.08 5.54
CA GLY A 43 -7.29 -2.70 4.28
C GLY A 43 -6.33 -2.41 3.12
N VAL A 44 -5.94 -1.13 2.94
CA VAL A 44 -4.97 -0.74 1.91
C VAL A 44 -3.61 -1.41 2.14
N GLN A 45 -3.15 -1.51 3.39
CA GLN A 45 -1.90 -2.21 3.70
C GLN A 45 -1.95 -3.68 3.28
N LEU A 46 -2.98 -4.42 3.69
CA LEU A 46 -3.11 -5.85 3.38
C LEU A 46 -3.20 -6.09 1.86
N HIS A 47 -4.03 -5.31 1.16
CA HIS A 47 -4.15 -5.44 -0.29
C HIS A 47 -2.84 -5.18 -1.03
N LEU A 48 -2.04 -4.20 -0.58
CA LEU A 48 -0.75 -3.92 -1.19
C LEU A 48 0.29 -5.00 -0.88
N LEU A 49 0.30 -5.56 0.34
CA LEU A 49 1.19 -6.66 0.69
C LEU A 49 0.90 -7.91 -0.15
N ASP A 50 -0.38 -8.27 -0.28
CA ASP A 50 -0.83 -9.39 -1.11
C ASP A 50 -0.50 -9.17 -2.58
N LEU A 51 -0.80 -7.96 -3.11
CA LEU A 51 -0.52 -7.61 -4.50
C LEU A 51 0.98 -7.62 -4.81
N LEU A 52 1.82 -7.15 -3.89
CA LEU A 52 3.26 -7.03 -4.11
C LEU A 52 4.03 -8.28 -3.67
N ASP A 53 3.36 -9.30 -3.14
CA ASP A 53 3.97 -10.52 -2.59
C ASP A 53 5.07 -10.16 -1.57
N THR A 54 4.74 -9.23 -0.67
CA THR A 54 5.69 -8.66 0.29
C THR A 54 5.44 -9.21 1.69
N ASP A 55 6.46 -9.86 2.26
CA ASP A 55 6.46 -10.31 3.65
C ASP A 55 6.95 -9.20 4.58
N ILE A 56 6.12 -8.82 5.56
CA ILE A 56 6.44 -7.79 6.56
C ILE A 56 7.53 -8.21 7.54
N THR A 57 7.85 -9.50 7.62
CA THR A 57 8.93 -10.01 8.47
C THR A 57 10.31 -9.73 7.89
N GLN A 58 10.40 -9.39 6.59
CA GLN A 58 11.63 -9.02 5.91
C GLN A 58 11.69 -7.52 5.63
N THR A 59 11.80 -6.72 6.69
CA THR A 59 12.02 -5.28 6.56
C THR A 59 13.40 -5.02 5.96
N ARG A 60 13.45 -4.55 4.71
CA ARG A 60 14.69 -4.09 4.09
C ARG A 60 14.95 -2.66 4.56
N TRP A 61 16.05 -2.45 5.30
CA TRP A 61 16.45 -1.11 5.71
C TRP A 61 16.78 -0.25 4.47
N PRO A 62 16.34 1.02 4.41
CA PRO A 62 16.80 1.93 3.37
C PRO A 62 18.32 2.07 3.50
N GLN A 63 19.03 1.86 2.39
CA GLN A 63 20.47 2.13 2.32
C GLN A 63 20.65 3.65 2.24
N THR A 64 21.02 4.27 3.35
CA THR A 64 21.52 5.65 3.42
C THR A 64 22.99 5.71 3.05
#